data_AF-A0A8T4T2J8-F1
#
_entry.id   AF-A0A8T4T2J8-F1
#
_cell.length_a   1.000
_cell.length_b   1.000
_cell.length_c   1.000
_cell.angle_alpha   90.00
_cell.angle_beta   90.00
_cell.angle_gamma   90.00
#
_symmetry.space_group_name_H-M   'P 1'
#
loop_
_entity.id
_entity.type
_entity.pdbx_description
1 polymer ?
#
loop_
_entity_poly.entity_id
_entity_poly.type
_entity_poly.pdbx_seq_one_letter_code
_entity_poly.pdbx_strand_id
1 'polypeptide(L)' 'KEINVSNDQKAAKEMIDKSGQLGVPVVEIDGQIIIGFNKQALKKALDIK' A
#
# COMPACT_ATOMS: atom_id res chain seq x y z
N LYS A 1 3.89 -10.47 -0.32
CA LYS A 1 3.77 -10.82 1.13
C LYS A 1 2.69 -9.93 1.71
N GLU A 2 1.62 -10.50 2.25
CA GLU A 2 0.60 -9.73 2.95
C GLU A 2 1.06 -9.46 4.39
N ILE A 3 0.81 -8.26 4.91
CA ILE A 3 1.15 -7.88 6.28
C ILE A 3 -0.11 -7.33 6.94
N ASN A 4 -0.53 -7.96 8.04
CA ASN A 4 -1.65 -7.47 8.82
C ASN A 4 -1.17 -6.40 9.81
N VAL A 5 -1.39 -5.14 9.47
CA VAL A 5 -1.00 -3.98 10.27
C VAL A 5 -1.78 -3.85 11.58
N SER A 6 -2.93 -4.53 11.75
CA SER A 6 -3.67 -4.53 13.02
C SER A 6 -2.93 -5.28 14.13
N ASN A 7 -2.12 -6.27 13.77
CA ASN A 7 -1.33 -7.04 14.73
C ASN A 7 0.14 -6.59 14.79
N ASP A 8 0.57 -5.71 13.89
CA ASP A 8 1.95 -5.26 13.78
C ASP A 8 2.02 -3.72 13.73
N GLN A 9 2.24 -3.11 14.91
CA GLN A 9 2.36 -1.66 15.05
C GLN A 9 3.51 -1.06 14.25
N LYS A 10 4.59 -1.83 14.02
CA LYS A 10 5.73 -1.35 13.23
C LYS A 10 5.32 -1.26 11.77
N ALA A 11 4.68 -2.30 11.25
CA ALA A 11 4.13 -2.28 9.89
C ALA A 11 3.06 -1.18 9.71
N ALA A 12 2.22 -0.95 10.73
CA ALA A 12 1.26 0.15 10.71
C ALA A 12 1.96 1.52 10.61
N LYS A 13 3.01 1.73 11.41
CA LYS A 13 3.80 2.98 11.37
C LYS A 13 4.50 3.15 10.04
N GLU A 14 5.14 2.11 9.50
CA GLU A 14 5.77 2.16 8.17
C GLU A 14 4.75 2.43 7.06
N MET A 15 3.56 1.81 7.13
CA MET A 15 2.47 2.11 6.20
C MET A 15 2.06 3.57 6.27
N ILE A 16 1.87 4.13 7.47
CA ILE A 16 1.48 5.54 7.66
C ILE A 16 2.58 6.49 7.19
N ASP A 17 3.84 6.21 7.55
CA ASP A 17 4.98 7.05 7.20
C ASP A 17 5.18 7.11 5.68
N LYS A 18 5.05 5.96 5.00
CA LYS A 18 5.24 5.89 3.57
C LYS A 18 4.01 6.32 2.76
N SER A 19 2.79 6.01 3.21
CA SER A 19 1.54 6.31 2.48
C SER A 19 0.86 7.60 2.89
N GLY A 20 1.15 8.13 4.08
CA GLY A 20 0.40 9.22 4.69
C GLY A 20 -1.03 8.84 5.10
N GLN A 21 -1.45 7.59 4.91
CA GLN A 21 -2.79 7.12 5.22
C GLN A 21 -2.81 6.27 6.51
N LEU A 22 -3.81 6.50 7.35
CA LEU A 22 -4.02 5.77 8.62
C LEU A 22 -4.76 4.43 8.47
N GLY A 23 -5.23 4.11 7.28
CA GLY A 23 -6.12 2.97 7.02
C GLY A 23 -5.68 2.11 5.84
N VAL A 24 -6.20 0.89 5.81
CA VAL A 24 -6.07 -0.08 4.70
C VAL A 24 -7.22 0.10 3.70
N PRO A 25 -7.09 -0.36 2.44
CA PRO A 25 -5.92 -1.00 1.83
C PRO A 25 -4.84 0.00 1.38
N VAL A 26 -3.58 -0.38 1.54
CA VAL A 26 -2.40 0.29 0.99
C VAL A 26 -1.56 -0.77 0.28
N VAL A 27 -1.15 -0.50 -0.94
CA VAL A 27 -0.38 -1.43 -1.77
C VAL A 27 0.92 -0.76 -2.18
N GLU A 28 2.05 -1.39 -1.88
CA GLU A 28 3.38 -0.96 -2.35
C GLU A 28 3.80 -1.86 -3.51
N ILE A 29 4.11 -1.28 -4.66
CA ILE A 29 4.56 -1.97 -5.89
C ILE A 29 5.76 -1.22 -6.43
N ASP A 30 6.92 -1.86 -6.51
CA ASP A 30 8.16 -1.26 -7.04
C ASP A 30 8.50 0.13 -6.43
N GLY A 31 8.23 0.30 -5.14
CA GLY A 31 8.43 1.57 -4.41
C GLY A 31 7.34 2.63 -4.65
N GLN A 32 6.36 2.35 -5.51
CA GLN A 32 5.16 3.18 -5.64
C GLN A 32 4.11 2.74 -4.62
N ILE A 33 3.55 3.72 -3.91
CA ILE A 33 2.52 3.47 -2.92
C ILE A 33 1.17 3.87 -3.49
N ILE A 34 0.31 2.88 -3.56
CA ILE A 34 -1.06 3.00 -4.04
C ILE A 34 -1.96 2.93 -2.83
N ILE A 35 -2.63 4.04 -2.60
CA ILE A 35 -3.54 4.21 -1.49
C ILE A 35 -4.94 3.82 -1.95
N GLY A 36 -5.61 2.94 -1.20
CA GLY A 36 -6.93 2.44 -1.53
C GLY A 36 -6.95 1.51 -2.74
N PHE A 37 -8.11 1.40 -3.39
CA PHE A 37 -8.28 0.60 -4.60
C PHE A 37 -8.30 1.49 -5.85
N ASN A 38 -7.12 1.78 -6.40
CA ASN A 38 -7.00 2.54 -7.64
C ASN A 38 -6.61 1.60 -8.80
N LYS A 39 -7.61 1.14 -9.56
CA LYS A 39 -7.43 0.22 -10.69
C LYS A 39 -6.47 0.75 -11.76
N GLN A 40 -6.47 2.06 -12.04
CA GLN A 40 -5.56 2.64 -13.04
C GLN A 40 -4.12 2.70 -12.53
N ALA A 41 -3.92 3.10 -11.27
CA ALA A 41 -2.59 3.11 -10.65
C ALA A 41 -2.03 1.70 -10.53
N LEU A 42 -2.86 0.73 -10.14
CA LEU A 42 -2.49 -0.68 -10.07
C LEU A 42 -2.09 -1.24 -11.44
N LYS A 43 -2.87 -0.94 -12.48
CA LYS A 43 -2.51 -1.34 -13.85
C LYS A 43 -1.17 -0.75 -14.30
N LYS A 44 -0.92 0.53 -14.01
CA LYS A 44 0.36 1.18 -14.34
C LYS A 44 1.52 0.59 -13.56
N ALA A 45 1.35 0.34 -12.27
CA ALA A 45 2.39 -0.19 -11.41
C ALA A 45 2.72 -1.66 -11.71
N LEU A 46 1.72 -2.44 -12.13
CA LEU A 46 1.89 -3.86 -12.50
C LEU A 46 2.24 -4.05 -14.00
N ASP A 47 2.38 -2.97 -14.77
CA ASP A 47 2.56 -2.97 -16.22
C ASP A 47 1.52 -3.82 -16.99
N ILE A 48 0.27 -3.82 -16.51
CA ILE A 48 -0.81 -4.61 -17.10
C ILE A 48 -1.64 -3.70 -18.03
N LYS A 49 -1.63 -4.01 -19.34
CA LYS A 49 -2.48 -3.37 -20.36
C LYS A 49 -3.97 -3.71 -20.15
#